data_AF-A0A3M1NAJ2-F1
#
_entry.id   AF-A0A3M1NAJ2-F1
#
_cell.length_a   1.000
_cell.length_b   1.000
_cell.length_c   1.000
_cell.angle_alpha   90.00
_cell.angle_beta   90.00
_cell.angle_gamma   90.00
#
_symmetry.space_group_name_H-M   'P 1'
#
loop_
_entity.id
_entity.type
_entity.pdbx_description
1 polymer ?
#
loop_
_entity_poly.entity_id
_entity_poly.type
_entity_poly.pdbx_seq_one_letter_code
_entity_poly.pdbx_strand_id
1 'polypeptide(L)'
;MRYISLLGLAVGLWAQSLPESDCINAIAVCQQTYTYTNSPPDYGQTQELQNNTCLLNNEQKTAWFIFTVQQSGTFGFIVNTTYDYDFALWDITNSSCASVGSTAPIRCNFSADNGNTGLDANNPQSGSLSWNASQPPIMPGLNVTAGQTFVLVLDNYTRDQTGFTITFTGTAQIFDNAPAALVSATQDCNRTNRIILRFSEPIACNTIAPNGSDFLISGGLTPVAAGCVGGGLYSYEVYLEVG
;
A
#
# COMPACT_ATOMS: atom_id res chain seq x y z
N MET A 1 27.63 -53.79 14.71
CA MET A 1 27.56 -52.45 14.07
C MET A 1 26.11 -52.19 13.73
N ARG A 2 25.44 -51.29 14.45
CA ARG A 2 24.04 -50.91 14.18
C ARG A 2 24.08 -49.71 13.23
N TYR A 3 23.56 -49.88 12.03
CA TYR A 3 23.41 -48.80 11.05
C TYR A 3 22.29 -47.86 11.51
N ILE A 4 22.64 -46.59 11.72
CA ILE A 4 21.68 -45.49 11.86
C ILE A 4 21.38 -45.03 10.43
N SER A 5 20.17 -45.32 9.95
CA SER A 5 19.65 -44.72 8.73
C SER A 5 19.23 -43.29 9.03
N LEU A 6 20.00 -42.32 8.55
CA LEU A 6 19.56 -40.93 8.46
C LEU A 6 18.46 -40.86 7.39
N LEU A 7 17.20 -40.72 7.82
CA LEU A 7 16.14 -40.23 6.95
C LEU A 7 16.43 -38.75 6.69
N GLY A 8 16.87 -38.42 5.48
CA GLY A 8 16.92 -37.04 5.02
C GLY A 8 15.50 -36.48 4.91
N LEU A 9 15.14 -35.51 5.74
CA LEU A 9 13.98 -34.67 5.49
C LEU A 9 14.25 -33.87 4.21
N ALA A 10 13.57 -34.22 3.13
CA ALA A 10 13.40 -33.32 2.02
C ALA A 10 12.55 -32.13 2.50
N VAL A 11 13.21 -31.02 2.83
CA VAL A 11 12.53 -29.74 3.01
C VAL A 11 12.08 -29.31 1.62
N GLY A 12 10.86 -29.66 1.24
CA GLY A 12 10.23 -29.05 0.08
C GLY A 12 10.18 -27.55 0.32
N LEU A 13 10.82 -26.76 -0.54
CA LEU A 13 10.53 -25.33 -0.65
C LEU A 13 9.11 -25.22 -1.20
N TRP A 14 8.12 -25.22 -0.31
CA TRP A 14 6.80 -24.72 -0.67
C TRP A 14 6.98 -23.22 -0.92
N ALA A 15 6.58 -22.74 -2.10
CA ALA A 15 6.43 -21.31 -2.30
C ALA A 15 5.49 -20.80 -1.21
N GLN A 16 5.97 -19.89 -0.38
CA GLN A 16 5.14 -19.29 0.66
C GLN A 16 4.21 -18.30 -0.02
N SER A 17 2.90 -18.47 0.19
CA SER A 17 1.92 -17.46 -0.15
C SER A 17 2.30 -16.15 0.53
N LEU A 18 2.19 -15.04 -0.20
CA LEU A 18 2.48 -13.73 0.37
C LEU A 18 1.23 -13.19 1.07
N PRO A 19 1.37 -12.49 2.22
CA PRO A 19 0.21 -12.01 2.96
C PRO A 19 -0.75 -11.20 2.09
N GLU A 20 -0.21 -10.32 1.25
CA GLU A 20 -0.97 -9.44 0.36
C GLU A 20 -1.72 -10.15 -0.77
N SER A 21 -1.55 -11.47 -0.93
CA SER A 21 -2.41 -12.27 -1.81
C SER A 21 -3.78 -12.52 -1.20
N ASP A 22 -3.95 -12.28 0.11
CA ASP A 22 -5.24 -12.22 0.79
C ASP A 22 -5.66 -10.75 1.02
N CYS A 23 -6.91 -10.40 0.71
CA CYS A 23 -7.46 -9.05 0.84
C CYS A 23 -7.31 -8.49 2.24
N ILE A 24 -7.47 -9.31 3.28
CA ILE A 24 -7.38 -8.86 4.68
C ILE A 24 -5.99 -8.31 5.05
N ASN A 25 -4.96 -8.69 4.29
CA ASN A 25 -3.59 -8.19 4.45
C ASN A 25 -3.15 -7.34 3.25
N ALA A 26 -4.11 -6.72 2.54
CA ALA A 26 -3.83 -5.84 1.41
C ALA A 26 -2.76 -4.79 1.76
N ILE A 27 -1.89 -4.51 0.80
CA ILE A 27 -0.85 -3.50 0.91
C ILE A 27 -1.52 -2.13 1.08
N ALA A 28 -1.30 -1.49 2.22
CA ALA A 28 -1.73 -0.13 2.42
C ALA A 28 -0.95 0.81 1.48
N VAL A 29 -1.66 1.60 0.67
CA VAL A 29 -1.03 2.58 -0.20
C VAL A 29 -0.51 3.73 0.65
N CYS A 30 0.81 3.92 0.64
CA CYS A 30 1.51 4.98 1.39
C CYS A 30 2.41 5.85 0.51
N GLN A 31 2.40 5.63 -0.81
CA GLN A 31 3.24 6.32 -1.78
C GLN A 31 2.59 6.30 -3.16
N GLN A 32 3.03 7.21 -4.04
CA GLN A 32 2.46 7.38 -5.38
C GLN A 32 2.72 6.19 -6.31
N THR A 33 3.92 5.62 -6.19
CA THR A 33 4.40 4.54 -7.05
C THR A 33 4.88 3.41 -6.18
N TYR A 34 4.44 2.20 -6.50
CA TYR A 34 4.87 0.97 -5.84
C TYR A 34 5.41 0.01 -6.89
N THR A 35 6.63 -0.49 -6.67
CA THR A 35 7.22 -1.53 -7.52
C THR A 35 7.15 -2.87 -6.79
N TYR A 36 6.43 -3.81 -7.38
CA TYR A 36 6.30 -5.17 -6.90
C TYR A 36 7.28 -6.02 -7.71
N THR A 37 8.46 -6.35 -7.16
CA THR A 37 9.61 -6.85 -7.95
C THR A 37 9.43 -8.23 -8.57
N ASN A 38 8.73 -9.14 -7.89
CA ASN A 38 8.43 -10.50 -8.35
C ASN A 38 6.92 -10.65 -8.40
N SER A 39 6.33 -11.33 -9.38
CA SER A 39 4.87 -11.53 -9.40
C SER A 39 4.35 -12.22 -8.13
N PRO A 40 3.10 -11.94 -7.70
CA PRO A 40 2.46 -12.72 -6.64
C PRO A 40 2.47 -14.23 -6.97
N PRO A 41 2.72 -15.10 -5.97
CA PRO A 41 2.93 -16.52 -6.21
C PRO A 41 1.64 -17.30 -6.41
N ASP A 42 0.53 -16.86 -5.82
CA ASP A 42 -0.75 -17.57 -5.76
C ASP A 42 -1.88 -16.61 -5.35
N TYR A 43 -3.04 -17.17 -5.00
CA TYR A 43 -4.21 -16.44 -4.50
C TYR A 43 -4.20 -16.22 -2.97
N GLY A 44 -3.13 -16.60 -2.27
CA GLY A 44 -3.11 -16.55 -0.81
C GLY A 44 -3.74 -17.78 -0.15
N GLN A 45 -4.20 -17.59 1.09
CA GLN A 45 -4.83 -18.65 1.91
C GLN A 45 -6.35 -18.70 1.71
N THR A 46 -6.94 -17.61 1.25
CA THR A 46 -8.36 -17.38 1.04
C THR A 46 -8.60 -17.19 -0.44
N GLN A 47 -9.74 -17.65 -0.94
CA GLN A 47 -10.18 -17.34 -2.29
C GLN A 47 -11.34 -16.36 -2.15
N GLU A 48 -11.03 -15.07 -2.16
CA GLU A 48 -11.98 -13.97 -2.00
C GLU A 48 -12.86 -13.86 -3.24
N LEU A 49 -12.29 -14.06 -4.44
CA LEU A 49 -13.07 -13.96 -5.67
C LEU A 49 -13.79 -15.26 -6.01
N GLN A 50 -15.05 -15.09 -6.41
CA GLN A 50 -15.83 -16.14 -7.06
C GLN A 50 -16.10 -15.72 -8.51
N ASN A 51 -16.72 -16.60 -9.28
CA ASN A 51 -17.06 -16.35 -10.69
C ASN A 51 -18.27 -15.39 -10.84
N ASN A 52 -18.28 -14.31 -10.05
CA ASN A 52 -19.29 -13.25 -10.01
C ASN A 52 -18.70 -11.85 -10.26
N THR A 53 -17.44 -11.78 -10.66
CA THR A 53 -16.76 -10.57 -11.12
C THR A 53 -16.40 -10.72 -12.60
N CYS A 54 -15.80 -9.70 -13.23
CA CYS A 54 -15.23 -9.89 -14.57
C CYS A 54 -13.98 -10.79 -14.57
N LEU A 55 -13.37 -11.03 -13.41
CA LEU A 55 -12.22 -11.92 -13.23
C LEU A 55 -12.72 -13.36 -13.16
N LEU A 56 -13.10 -13.91 -14.32
CA LEU A 56 -13.87 -15.16 -14.45
C LEU A 56 -13.15 -16.41 -13.93
N ASN A 57 -11.84 -16.34 -13.70
CA ASN A 57 -11.05 -17.46 -13.20
C ASN A 57 -10.75 -17.38 -11.70
N ASN A 58 -11.53 -16.58 -10.96
CA ASN A 58 -11.27 -16.23 -9.57
C ASN A 58 -9.85 -15.63 -9.43
N GLU A 59 -9.31 -15.59 -8.21
CA GLU A 59 -7.92 -15.19 -7.99
C GLU A 59 -6.96 -16.28 -8.43
N GLN A 60 -5.97 -15.91 -9.22
CA GLN A 60 -4.92 -16.82 -9.65
C GLN A 60 -3.59 -16.50 -8.98
N LYS A 61 -3.12 -15.26 -9.15
CA LYS A 61 -1.85 -14.74 -8.66
C LYS A 61 -2.02 -13.27 -8.32
N THR A 62 -2.54 -13.02 -7.12
CA THR A 62 -3.09 -11.72 -6.76
C THR A 62 -2.23 -10.94 -5.79
N ALA A 63 -2.23 -9.62 -5.97
CA ALA A 63 -1.81 -8.66 -4.96
C ALA A 63 -2.96 -7.69 -4.69
N TRP A 64 -3.30 -7.55 -3.42
CA TRP A 64 -4.32 -6.63 -2.95
C TRP A 64 -3.70 -5.32 -2.44
N PHE A 65 -4.35 -4.20 -2.75
CA PHE A 65 -4.01 -2.87 -2.27
C PHE A 65 -5.22 -2.23 -1.62
N ILE A 66 -5.02 -1.51 -0.52
CA ILE A 66 -6.07 -0.79 0.21
C ILE A 66 -5.67 0.66 0.42
N PHE A 67 -6.62 1.58 0.25
CA PHE A 67 -6.41 3.00 0.52
C PHE A 67 -7.67 3.70 0.98
N THR A 68 -7.49 4.78 1.74
CA THR A 68 -8.59 5.70 2.11
C THR A 68 -8.29 7.07 1.56
N VAL A 69 -9.28 7.66 0.89
CA VAL A 69 -9.17 8.98 0.27
C VAL A 69 -9.10 10.04 1.37
N GLN A 70 -7.99 10.77 1.41
CA GLN A 70 -7.74 11.90 2.32
C GLN A 70 -8.32 13.21 1.75
N GLN A 71 -8.27 13.37 0.43
CA GLN A 71 -8.83 14.53 -0.27
C GLN A 71 -9.60 14.09 -1.51
N SER A 72 -10.82 14.61 -1.66
CA SER A 72 -11.67 14.36 -2.83
C SER A 72 -11.00 14.81 -4.13
N GLY A 73 -11.26 14.09 -5.22
CA GLY A 73 -10.71 14.40 -6.53
C GLY A 73 -10.95 13.29 -7.54
N THR A 74 -10.21 13.32 -8.64
CA THR A 74 -10.18 12.20 -9.58
C THR A 74 -9.18 11.15 -9.12
N PHE A 75 -9.50 9.88 -9.33
CA PHE A 75 -8.66 8.75 -9.00
C PHE A 75 -8.48 7.84 -10.21
N GLY A 76 -7.24 7.42 -10.42
CA GLY A 76 -6.87 6.38 -11.36
C GLY A 76 -5.53 5.76 -10.97
N PHE A 77 -5.03 4.86 -11.82
CA PHE A 77 -3.71 4.26 -11.68
C PHE A 77 -3.29 3.64 -13.01
N ILE A 78 -2.00 3.45 -13.20
CA ILE A 78 -1.44 2.69 -14.31
C ILE A 78 -0.56 1.60 -13.73
N VAL A 79 -0.81 0.36 -14.14
CA VAL A 79 0.09 -0.78 -13.92
C VAL A 79 0.99 -0.86 -15.15
N ASN A 80 2.27 -0.64 -14.95
CA ASN A 80 3.31 -0.82 -15.97
C ASN A 80 3.83 -2.25 -15.91
N THR A 81 3.61 -2.98 -16.99
CA THR A 81 3.99 -4.38 -17.17
C THR A 81 4.05 -4.70 -18.67
N THR A 82 4.66 -5.83 -19.04
CA THR A 82 4.63 -6.38 -20.40
C THR A 82 3.68 -7.58 -20.53
N TYR A 83 2.97 -7.91 -19.45
CA TYR A 83 2.13 -9.10 -19.32
C TYR A 83 0.67 -8.74 -19.08
N ASP A 84 -0.21 -9.72 -19.22
CA ASP A 84 -1.64 -9.60 -18.97
C ASP A 84 -1.91 -9.56 -17.47
N TYR A 85 -2.29 -8.38 -17.00
CA TYR A 85 -2.76 -8.14 -15.64
C TYR A 85 -4.20 -7.64 -15.70
N ASP A 86 -5.07 -8.31 -14.96
CA ASP A 86 -6.45 -7.93 -14.80
C ASP A 86 -6.65 -7.28 -13.43
N PHE A 87 -7.74 -6.52 -13.27
CA PHE A 87 -8.00 -5.88 -11.98
C PHE A 87 -9.48 -5.73 -11.67
N ALA A 88 -9.75 -5.61 -10.38
CA ALA A 88 -11.05 -5.22 -9.87
C ALA A 88 -10.90 -4.32 -8.64
N LEU A 89 -11.82 -3.36 -8.49
CA LEU A 89 -11.82 -2.36 -7.43
C LEU A 89 -13.20 -2.32 -6.77
N TRP A 90 -13.23 -2.36 -5.44
CA TRP A 90 -14.44 -2.20 -4.63
C TRP A 90 -14.37 -0.94 -3.78
N ASP A 91 -15.51 -0.27 -3.62
CA ASP A 91 -15.73 0.68 -2.52
C ASP A 91 -16.16 -0.12 -1.29
N ILE A 92 -15.33 -0.11 -0.26
CA ILE A 92 -15.55 -0.80 1.02
C ILE A 92 -15.74 0.19 2.18
N THR A 93 -16.10 1.45 1.91
CA THR A 93 -16.25 2.52 2.91
C THR A 93 -17.12 2.12 4.10
N ASN A 94 -18.18 1.35 3.86
CA ASN A 94 -19.09 0.85 4.90
C ASN A 94 -19.09 -0.68 4.99
N SER A 95 -17.94 -1.30 4.65
CA SER A 95 -17.79 -2.75 4.59
C SER A 95 -16.35 -3.17 4.92
N SER A 96 -15.96 -4.39 4.56
CA SER A 96 -14.60 -4.91 4.69
C SER A 96 -14.29 -5.87 3.55
N CYS A 97 -13.09 -6.43 3.52
CA CYS A 97 -12.72 -7.51 2.62
C CYS A 97 -13.70 -8.70 2.63
N ALA A 98 -14.44 -8.92 3.73
CA ALA A 98 -15.44 -9.99 3.79
C ALA A 98 -16.61 -9.83 2.80
N SER A 99 -16.86 -8.61 2.28
CA SER A 99 -17.87 -8.41 1.23
C SER A 99 -17.33 -8.55 -0.19
N VAL A 100 -16.02 -8.62 -0.35
CA VAL A 100 -15.39 -8.85 -1.66
C VAL A 100 -15.78 -10.26 -2.13
N GLY A 101 -16.02 -10.42 -3.43
CA GLY A 101 -16.53 -11.66 -4.02
C GLY A 101 -17.97 -12.04 -3.66
N SER A 102 -18.68 -11.27 -2.84
CA SER A 102 -20.15 -11.35 -2.69
C SER A 102 -20.87 -10.10 -3.21
N THR A 103 -20.09 -9.06 -3.55
CA THR A 103 -20.56 -7.80 -4.12
C THR A 103 -19.87 -7.53 -5.45
N ALA A 104 -20.57 -6.84 -6.35
CA ALA A 104 -20.00 -6.46 -7.64
C ALA A 104 -18.96 -5.34 -7.46
N PRO A 105 -17.78 -5.44 -8.12
CA PRO A 105 -16.81 -4.36 -8.13
C PRO A 105 -17.36 -3.10 -8.83
N ILE A 106 -16.85 -1.94 -8.43
CA ILE A 106 -17.18 -0.66 -9.07
C ILE A 106 -16.35 -0.42 -10.35
N ARG A 107 -15.18 -1.04 -10.45
CA ARG A 107 -14.36 -1.13 -11.65
C ARG A 107 -13.84 -2.54 -11.79
N CYS A 108 -13.94 -3.10 -12.98
CA CYS A 108 -13.40 -4.43 -13.26
C CYS A 108 -12.96 -4.45 -14.72
N ASN A 109 -11.73 -4.86 -14.99
CA ASN A 109 -11.19 -4.98 -16.34
C ASN A 109 -10.50 -6.33 -16.51
N PHE A 110 -11.01 -7.12 -17.46
CA PHE A 110 -10.50 -8.44 -17.86
C PHE A 110 -10.10 -8.39 -19.35
N SER A 111 -9.24 -7.45 -19.74
CA SER A 111 -9.06 -7.04 -21.14
C SER A 111 -8.46 -8.13 -22.05
N ALA A 112 -7.68 -9.06 -21.48
CA ALA A 112 -6.86 -10.04 -22.17
C ALA A 112 -5.70 -9.47 -23.02
N ASP A 113 -5.35 -8.20 -22.80
CA ASP A 113 -4.27 -7.51 -23.49
C ASP A 113 -2.99 -7.52 -22.64
N ASN A 114 -1.87 -7.94 -23.24
CA ASN A 114 -0.55 -7.74 -22.63
C ASN A 114 -0.17 -6.26 -22.62
N GLY A 115 0.38 -5.79 -21.51
CA GLY A 115 0.94 -4.44 -21.40
C GLY A 115 0.28 -3.63 -20.29
N ASN A 116 0.32 -2.31 -20.43
CA ASN A 116 -0.20 -1.44 -19.39
C ASN A 116 -1.73 -1.55 -19.25
N THR A 117 -2.19 -1.69 -18.02
CA THR A 117 -3.61 -1.73 -17.63
C THR A 117 -3.90 -0.68 -16.55
N GLY A 118 -5.17 -0.33 -16.32
CA GLY A 118 -5.57 0.50 -15.18
C GLY A 118 -6.74 1.46 -15.43
N LEU A 119 -6.71 2.57 -14.70
CA LEU A 119 -7.76 3.57 -14.63
C LEU A 119 -7.26 4.95 -15.09
N ASP A 120 -7.93 5.56 -16.07
CA ASP A 120 -7.63 6.92 -16.53
C ASP A 120 -8.31 7.97 -15.64
N ALA A 121 -7.52 8.61 -14.78
CA ALA A 121 -7.97 9.66 -13.89
C ALA A 121 -8.42 10.96 -14.59
N ASN A 122 -8.09 11.15 -15.88
CA ASN A 122 -8.51 12.32 -16.65
C ASN A 122 -9.89 12.15 -17.30
N ASN A 123 -10.42 10.92 -17.31
CA ASN A 123 -11.74 10.59 -17.85
C ASN A 123 -12.57 9.83 -16.81
N PRO A 124 -12.90 10.44 -15.66
CA PRO A 124 -13.69 9.77 -14.64
C PRO A 124 -15.15 9.59 -15.08
N GLN A 125 -15.72 8.42 -14.83
CA GLN A 125 -17.14 8.13 -15.12
C GLN A 125 -17.89 7.69 -13.87
N SER A 126 -19.17 8.04 -13.78
CA SER A 126 -20.06 7.60 -12.69
C SER A 126 -20.55 6.17 -12.89
N GLY A 127 -20.98 5.53 -11.80
CA GLY A 127 -21.55 4.18 -11.82
C GLY A 127 -20.48 3.09 -11.92
N SER A 128 -20.92 1.83 -11.80
CA SER A 128 -20.03 0.67 -11.91
C SER A 128 -19.77 0.33 -13.38
N LEU A 129 -18.52 0.02 -13.69
CA LEU A 129 -18.10 -0.43 -15.02
C LEU A 129 -17.40 -1.77 -14.91
N SER A 130 -17.73 -2.68 -15.82
CA SER A 130 -17.12 -4.00 -15.92
C SER A 130 -16.84 -4.29 -17.38
N TRP A 131 -15.57 -4.45 -17.71
CA TRP A 131 -15.09 -4.70 -19.07
C TRP A 131 -14.51 -6.11 -19.18
N ASN A 132 -14.90 -6.81 -20.23
CA ASN A 132 -14.48 -8.17 -20.55
C ASN A 132 -13.35 -8.17 -21.59
N ALA A 133 -12.93 -9.36 -21.98
CA ALA A 133 -11.89 -9.56 -22.98
C ALA A 133 -12.20 -8.80 -24.28
N SER A 134 -11.13 -8.34 -24.96
CA SER A 134 -11.18 -7.50 -26.17
C SER A 134 -11.71 -6.07 -25.97
N GLN A 135 -11.90 -5.62 -24.72
CA GLN A 135 -12.09 -4.21 -24.39
C GLN A 135 -10.75 -3.56 -24.00
N PRO A 136 -10.62 -2.23 -24.06
CA PRO A 136 -9.35 -1.57 -23.79
C PRO A 136 -8.80 -1.86 -22.38
N PRO A 137 -7.47 -2.01 -22.19
CA PRO A 137 -6.86 -2.32 -20.90
C PRO A 137 -6.88 -1.12 -19.92
N ILE A 138 -7.05 0.10 -20.44
CA ILE A 138 -7.26 1.30 -19.63
C ILE A 138 -8.75 1.67 -19.66
N MET A 139 -9.41 1.63 -18.51
CA MET A 139 -10.82 2.02 -18.37
C MET A 139 -10.99 3.37 -17.65
N PRO A 140 -12.16 4.02 -17.74
CA PRO A 140 -12.44 5.29 -17.07
C PRO A 140 -12.17 5.24 -15.55
N GLY A 141 -11.47 6.25 -15.04
CA GLY A 141 -11.24 6.43 -13.60
C GLY A 141 -12.49 6.80 -12.82
N LEU A 142 -12.29 7.33 -11.62
CA LEU A 142 -13.35 7.63 -10.66
C LEU A 142 -13.28 9.09 -10.19
N ASN A 143 -14.44 9.67 -9.87
CA ASN A 143 -14.51 10.79 -8.93
C ASN A 143 -14.69 10.18 -7.54
N VAL A 144 -13.76 10.47 -6.63
CA VAL A 144 -13.76 9.94 -5.26
C VAL A 144 -13.84 11.07 -4.25
N THR A 145 -14.37 10.75 -3.08
CA THR A 145 -14.65 11.68 -1.99
C THR A 145 -13.82 11.32 -0.77
N ALA A 146 -13.34 12.32 -0.04
CA ALA A 146 -12.63 12.11 1.23
C ALA A 146 -13.46 11.23 2.18
N GLY A 147 -12.77 10.29 2.84
CA GLY A 147 -13.35 9.28 3.71
C GLY A 147 -13.78 7.99 3.02
N GLN A 148 -13.80 7.93 1.67
CA GLN A 148 -14.04 6.66 0.98
C GLN A 148 -12.83 5.73 1.10
N THR A 149 -13.08 4.45 1.36
CA THR A 149 -12.06 3.41 1.41
C THR A 149 -12.26 2.42 0.27
N PHE A 150 -11.21 2.15 -0.48
CA PHE A 150 -11.24 1.24 -1.61
C PHE A 150 -10.24 0.10 -1.44
N VAL A 151 -10.57 -1.05 -2.01
CA VAL A 151 -9.64 -2.17 -2.16
C VAL A 151 -9.55 -2.57 -3.62
N LEU A 152 -8.32 -2.72 -4.11
CA LEU A 152 -7.93 -3.06 -5.47
C LEU A 152 -7.25 -4.43 -5.46
N VAL A 153 -7.65 -5.33 -6.35
CA VAL A 153 -6.89 -6.53 -6.68
C VAL A 153 -6.26 -6.36 -8.05
N LEU A 154 -5.00 -6.76 -8.16
CA LEU A 154 -4.33 -7.02 -9.43
C LEU A 154 -4.09 -8.52 -9.55
N ASP A 155 -4.56 -9.15 -10.62
CA ASP A 155 -4.39 -10.57 -10.89
C ASP A 155 -3.45 -10.76 -12.08
N ASN A 156 -2.35 -11.51 -11.88
CA ASN A 156 -1.47 -11.89 -12.97
C ASN A 156 -2.05 -13.07 -13.74
N TYR A 157 -2.88 -12.76 -14.74
CA TYR A 157 -3.48 -13.75 -15.63
C TYR A 157 -2.43 -14.52 -16.44
N THR A 158 -1.33 -13.86 -16.86
CA THR A 158 -0.25 -14.53 -17.60
C THR A 158 0.48 -15.58 -16.78
N ARG A 159 0.49 -15.41 -15.44
CA ARG A 159 1.18 -16.26 -14.48
C ARG A 159 2.68 -16.33 -14.68
N ASP A 160 3.27 -15.24 -15.14
CA ASP A 160 4.70 -15.08 -15.19
C ASP A 160 5.27 -14.81 -13.77
N GLN A 161 6.58 -14.58 -13.69
CA GLN A 161 7.27 -14.34 -12.41
C GLN A 161 7.83 -12.91 -12.31
N THR A 162 7.59 -12.09 -13.33
CA THR A 162 8.05 -10.72 -13.42
C THR A 162 7.11 -9.84 -12.61
N GLY A 163 7.71 -8.88 -11.92
CA GLY A 163 7.00 -7.84 -11.24
C GLY A 163 6.21 -6.88 -12.14
N PHE A 164 5.53 -5.96 -11.49
CA PHE A 164 4.91 -4.79 -12.12
C PHE A 164 5.24 -3.53 -11.31
N THR A 165 5.05 -2.36 -11.92
CA THR A 165 5.03 -1.09 -11.18
C THR A 165 3.66 -0.47 -11.30
N ILE A 166 3.00 -0.19 -10.17
CA ILE A 166 1.75 0.57 -10.14
C ILE A 166 2.05 2.02 -9.77
N THR A 167 1.52 2.95 -10.56
CA THR A 167 1.55 4.38 -10.28
C THR A 167 0.11 4.86 -10.17
N PHE A 168 -0.30 5.28 -8.97
CA PHE A 168 -1.60 5.93 -8.77
C PHE A 168 -1.60 7.29 -9.48
N THR A 169 -2.76 7.78 -9.92
CA THR A 169 -2.88 9.04 -10.68
C THR A 169 -4.17 9.78 -10.30
N GLY A 170 -4.27 11.05 -10.73
CA GLY A 170 -5.43 11.91 -10.48
C GLY A 170 -5.15 13.00 -9.46
N THR A 171 -6.21 13.70 -9.06
CA THR A 171 -6.14 14.82 -8.10
C THR A 171 -6.50 14.42 -6.67
N ALA A 172 -7.10 13.25 -6.45
CA ALA A 172 -7.39 12.75 -5.13
C ALA A 172 -6.10 12.40 -4.37
N GLN A 173 -6.06 12.73 -3.08
CA GLN A 173 -4.99 12.28 -2.18
C GLN A 173 -5.43 10.99 -1.52
N ILE A 174 -4.70 9.88 -1.73
CA ILE A 174 -5.07 8.54 -1.24
C ILE A 174 -4.07 7.96 -0.25
N PHE A 175 -2.98 8.69 -0.01
CA PHE A 175 -1.98 8.43 1.00
C PHE A 175 -1.51 9.78 1.54
N ASP A 176 -0.92 9.78 2.74
CA ASP A 176 -0.30 10.98 3.25
C ASP A 176 0.97 11.29 2.47
N ASN A 177 1.04 12.47 1.88
CA ASN A 177 2.22 12.99 1.21
C ASN A 177 2.71 14.30 1.82
N ALA A 178 2.08 14.76 2.90
CA ALA A 178 2.53 15.92 3.64
C ALA A 178 3.60 15.47 4.62
N PRO A 179 4.84 15.98 4.54
CA PRO A 179 5.83 15.69 5.57
C PRO A 179 5.37 16.28 6.91
N ALA A 180 5.66 15.57 8.00
CA ALA A 180 5.43 16.04 9.35
C ALA A 180 5.93 17.48 9.54
N ALA A 181 5.01 18.37 9.93
CA ALA A 181 5.33 19.74 10.25
C ALA A 181 5.67 19.87 11.75
N LEU A 182 6.70 20.66 12.08
CA LEU A 182 6.97 21.04 13.46
C LEU A 182 5.85 21.98 13.96
N VAL A 183 5.11 21.52 14.97
CA VAL A 183 4.01 22.26 15.60
C VAL A 183 4.53 23.18 16.71
N SER A 184 5.43 22.67 17.56
CA SER A 184 6.01 23.46 18.64
C SER A 184 7.37 22.95 19.07
N ALA A 185 8.21 23.85 19.58
CA ALA A 185 9.45 23.52 20.28
C ALA A 185 9.42 24.18 21.66
N THR A 186 9.46 23.38 22.72
CA THR A 186 9.36 23.86 24.10
C THR A 186 10.51 23.34 24.94
N GLN A 187 11.09 24.19 25.78
CA GLN A 187 12.09 23.74 26.76
C GLN A 187 11.44 22.79 27.77
N ASP A 188 12.16 21.73 28.11
CA ASP A 188 11.74 20.84 29.16
C ASP A 188 12.00 21.46 30.54
N CYS A 189 10.94 21.70 31.30
CA CYS A 189 11.06 22.31 32.63
C CYS A 189 11.80 21.45 33.65
N ASN A 190 11.95 20.14 33.41
CA ASN A 190 12.66 19.21 34.30
C ASN A 190 14.09 18.93 33.83
N ARG A 191 14.48 19.35 32.62
CA ARG A 191 15.83 19.16 32.05
C ARG A 191 16.22 20.39 31.24
N THR A 192 17.05 21.25 31.83
CA THR A 192 17.41 22.56 31.25
C THR A 192 18.12 22.48 29.90
N ASN A 193 18.77 21.36 29.61
CA ASN A 193 19.47 21.07 28.35
C ASN A 193 18.61 20.28 27.34
N ARG A 194 17.29 20.17 27.55
CA ARG A 194 16.39 19.40 26.70
C ARG A 194 15.30 20.28 26.10
N ILE A 195 15.07 20.12 24.79
CA ILE A 195 13.97 20.71 24.03
C ILE A 195 13.05 19.58 23.59
N ILE A 196 11.75 19.76 23.74
CA ILE A 196 10.72 18.86 23.22
C ILE A 196 10.14 19.48 21.96
N LEU A 197 10.25 18.76 20.85
CA LEU A 197 9.63 19.07 19.57
C LEU A 197 8.33 18.28 19.46
N ARG A 198 7.26 18.94 19.02
CA ARG A 198 5.98 18.29 18.71
C ARG A 198 5.69 18.43 17.22
N PHE A 199 5.25 17.36 16.58
CA PHE A 199 4.95 17.29 15.15
C PHE A 199 3.44 17.18 14.89
N SER A 200 3.04 17.46 13.65
CA SER A 200 1.64 17.35 13.19
C SER A 200 1.17 15.91 13.00
N GLU A 201 2.11 14.99 12.84
CA GLU A 201 1.90 13.54 12.68
C GLU A 201 2.98 12.76 13.47
N PRO A 202 2.78 11.46 13.75
CA PRO A 202 3.77 10.64 14.42
C PRO A 202 5.04 10.43 13.57
N ILE A 203 6.20 10.65 14.16
CA ILE A 203 7.50 10.33 13.56
C ILE A 203 7.87 8.89 13.90
N ALA A 204 8.35 8.14 12.90
CA ALA A 204 8.95 6.83 13.11
C ALA A 204 10.25 6.96 13.90
N CYS A 205 10.31 6.39 15.09
CA CYS A 205 11.40 6.66 16.03
C CYS A 205 12.76 6.10 15.59
N ASN A 206 12.76 5.12 14.69
CA ASN A 206 13.96 4.56 14.08
C ASN A 206 14.55 5.43 12.96
N THR A 207 13.84 6.45 12.48
CA THR A 207 14.35 7.37 11.46
C THR A 207 15.06 8.58 12.06
N ILE A 208 15.07 8.72 13.38
CA ILE A 208 15.73 9.83 14.10
C ILE A 208 17.18 9.44 14.39
N ALA A 209 18.13 10.22 13.89
CA ALA A 209 19.55 10.09 14.17
C ALA A 209 19.80 10.31 15.67
N PRO A 210 20.30 9.30 16.42
CA PRO A 210 20.43 9.40 17.88
C PRO A 210 21.37 10.51 18.36
N ASN A 211 22.29 10.96 17.50
CA ASN A 211 23.21 12.07 17.75
C ASN A 211 22.59 13.46 17.47
N GLY A 212 21.33 13.52 17.03
CA GLY A 212 20.63 14.76 16.70
C GLY A 212 21.01 15.41 15.38
N SER A 213 21.73 14.72 14.48
CA SER A 213 22.19 15.31 13.21
C SER A 213 21.08 15.69 12.23
N ASP A 214 19.86 15.21 12.45
CA ASP A 214 18.69 15.59 11.65
C ASP A 214 18.17 17.01 11.97
N PHE A 215 18.67 17.62 13.05
CA PHE A 215 18.17 18.88 13.57
C PHE A 215 19.24 19.96 13.51
N LEU A 216 18.82 21.16 13.13
CA LEU A 216 19.63 22.37 13.19
C LEU A 216 18.97 23.36 14.14
N ILE A 217 19.73 23.87 15.11
CA ILE A 217 19.28 24.89 16.04
C ILE A 217 20.05 26.18 15.74
N SER A 218 19.33 27.27 15.47
CA SER A 218 19.93 28.59 15.35
C SER A 218 20.37 29.12 16.71
N GLY A 219 21.45 29.90 16.77
CA GLY A 219 21.91 30.54 18.01
C GLY A 219 23.04 29.81 18.74
N GLY A 220 23.73 28.88 18.08
CA GLY A 220 24.97 28.27 18.58
C GLY A 220 24.80 27.08 19.51
N LEU A 221 23.58 26.57 19.68
CA LEU A 221 23.32 25.31 20.37
C LEU A 221 23.51 24.15 19.39
N THR A 222 24.19 23.10 19.83
CA THR A 222 24.39 21.89 19.02
C THR A 222 23.57 20.76 19.62
N PRO A 223 22.72 20.08 18.83
CA PRO A 223 22.12 18.82 19.26
C PRO A 223 23.21 17.79 19.54
N VAL A 224 23.16 17.17 20.71
CA VAL A 224 24.08 16.09 21.10
C VAL A 224 23.37 14.75 21.24
N ALA A 225 22.04 14.77 21.42
CA ALA A 225 21.21 13.58 21.38
C ALA A 225 19.80 13.91 20.89
N ALA A 226 19.15 12.94 20.25
CA ALA A 226 17.75 13.03 19.87
C ALA A 226 17.05 11.68 19.98
N GLY A 227 15.72 11.70 20.15
CA GLY A 227 14.91 10.49 20.12
C GLY A 227 13.45 10.75 20.44
N CYS A 228 12.60 9.75 20.22
CA CYS A 228 11.19 9.86 20.58
C CYS A 228 10.97 9.93 22.10
N VAL A 229 10.06 10.78 22.52
CA VAL A 229 9.51 10.77 23.87
C VAL A 229 8.63 9.53 24.03
N GLY A 230 8.74 8.83 25.16
CA GLY A 230 7.90 7.68 25.51
C GLY A 230 8.35 6.32 24.97
N GLY A 231 9.38 6.24 24.12
CA GLY A 231 10.04 4.99 23.73
C GLY A 231 9.23 4.04 22.83
N GLY A 232 8.15 4.53 22.20
CA GLY A 232 7.38 3.76 21.20
C GLY A 232 8.06 3.68 19.84
N LEU A 233 7.45 2.92 18.90
CA LEU A 233 7.88 2.88 17.49
C LEU A 233 7.56 4.18 16.74
N TYR A 234 6.54 4.91 17.20
CA TYR A 234 6.10 6.19 16.65
C TYR A 234 5.81 7.17 17.79
N SER A 235 6.11 8.46 17.60
CA SER A 235 5.75 9.49 18.56
C SER A 235 5.46 10.83 17.88
N TYR A 236 4.49 11.56 18.43
CA TYR A 236 4.27 12.97 18.08
C TYR A 236 5.34 13.89 18.69
N GLU A 237 6.12 13.38 19.65
CA GLU A 237 7.09 14.16 20.40
C GLU A 237 8.50 13.58 20.28
N VAL A 238 9.46 14.44 19.95
CA VAL A 238 10.89 14.13 19.86
C VAL A 238 11.63 15.02 20.85
N TYR A 239 12.50 14.45 21.67
CA TYR A 239 13.41 15.24 22.49
C TYR A 239 14.70 15.53 21.73
N LEU A 240 15.26 16.71 21.95
CA LEU A 240 16.63 17.07 21.62
C LEU A 240 17.36 17.44 22.90
N GLU A 241 18.51 16.82 23.15
CA GLU A 241 19.46 17.32 24.14
C GLU A 241 20.48 18.22 23.45
N VAL A 242 20.78 19.36 24.07
CA VAL A 242 21.73 20.35 23.55
C VAL A 242 22.92 20.49 24.50
N GLY A 243 24.11 20.71 23.94
CA GLY A 243 25.36 20.82 24.71
C GLY A 243 26.48 21.46 23.90
#